data_AF-A0A238ZB41-F1
#
_entry.id   AF-A0A238ZB41-F1
#
_cell.length_a   1.000
_cell.length_b   1.000
_cell.length_c   1.000
_cell.angle_alpha   90.00
_cell.angle_beta   90.00
_cell.angle_gamma   90.00
#
_symmetry.space_group_name_H-M   'P 1'
#
loop_
_entity.id
_entity.type
_entity.pdbx_description
1 polymer ?
#
loop_
_entity_poly.entity_id
_entity_poly.type
_entity_poly.pdbx_seq_one_letter_code
_entity_poly.pdbx_strand_id
1 'polypeptide(L)'
;MEFSSIVKNMEFYRNICGKREIKREDVDFEEIAKNAYEGYKKVGCEFGVITSVSAALGIDIDFEKVMEIKKELPFKWGAVCGAVTGAFVLFSLLLEESDFEEAAKKIIKFHNETPLPHYGGNGTAVPKASADSILCRDSILNWTRKTGIPVRSPLRSERCGRVTADIAVETLNIIFEKLPVSISL
;
A
#
# COMPACT_ATOMS: atom_id res chain seq x y z
N MET A 1 9.67 -15.02 4.86
CA MET A 1 10.30 -13.75 5.28
C MET A 1 9.80 -13.49 6.68
N GLU A 2 10.72 -13.31 7.63
CA GLU A 2 10.35 -12.99 9.00
C GLU A 2 9.72 -11.61 9.06
N PHE A 3 8.74 -11.43 9.96
CA PHE A 3 8.08 -10.13 10.13
C PHE A 3 9.08 -9.03 10.53
N SER A 4 10.09 -9.38 11.32
CA SER A 4 11.17 -8.46 11.70
C SER A 4 11.97 -7.91 10.52
N SER A 5 12.04 -8.65 9.39
CA SER A 5 12.66 -8.15 8.16
C SER A 5 11.87 -7.01 7.52
N ILE A 6 10.55 -6.93 7.74
CA ILE A 6 9.72 -5.82 7.26
C ILE A 6 10.06 -4.56 8.05
N VAL A 7 10.04 -4.65 9.37
CA VAL A 7 10.33 -3.50 10.25
C VAL A 7 11.75 -2.96 10.02
N LYS A 8 12.76 -3.83 9.90
CA LYS A 8 14.14 -3.42 9.60
C LYS A 8 14.29 -2.67 8.27
N ASN A 9 13.53 -3.07 7.26
CA ASN A 9 13.52 -2.35 5.99
C ASN A 9 12.81 -0.98 6.12
N MET A 10 11.77 -0.87 6.94
CA MET A 10 11.13 0.42 7.24
C MET A 10 12.08 1.36 8.00
N GLU A 11 12.80 0.86 9.01
CA GLU A 11 13.86 1.60 9.70
C GLU A 11 14.95 2.06 8.71
N PHE A 12 15.32 1.21 7.75
CA PHE A 12 16.28 1.57 6.70
C PHE A 12 15.79 2.74 5.83
N TYR A 13 14.52 2.72 5.38
CA TYR A 13 13.93 3.86 4.69
C TYR A 13 13.91 5.12 5.56
N ARG A 14 13.52 5.00 6.84
CA ARG A 14 13.54 6.10 7.81
C ARG A 14 14.93 6.72 7.93
N ASN A 15 15.98 5.91 8.04
CA ASN A 15 17.36 6.38 8.16
C ASN A 15 17.84 7.16 6.92
N ILE A 16 17.40 6.78 5.72
CA ILE A 16 17.84 7.44 4.47
C ILE A 16 16.98 8.66 4.13
N CYS A 17 15.67 8.56 4.35
CA CYS A 17 14.73 9.57 3.89
C CYS A 17 14.33 10.56 4.98
N GLY A 18 14.48 10.21 6.27
CA GLY A 18 14.00 10.97 7.41
C GLY A 18 12.48 10.92 7.58
N LYS A 19 12.02 11.35 8.76
CA LYS A 19 10.59 11.54 9.04
C LYS A 19 10.04 12.72 8.23
N ARG A 20 8.74 12.71 7.95
CA ARG A 20 7.96 13.84 7.44
C ARG A 20 6.87 14.15 8.46
N GLU A 21 6.73 15.43 8.79
CA GLU A 21 5.63 15.90 9.61
C GLU A 21 4.43 16.19 8.71
N ILE A 22 3.28 15.64 9.08
CA ILE A 22 2.02 15.88 8.38
C ILE A 22 0.97 16.34 9.39
N LYS A 23 0.03 17.15 8.90
CA LYS A 23 -1.17 17.49 9.66
C LYS A 23 -2.30 16.63 9.15
N ARG A 24 -3.24 16.31 10.04
CA ARG A 24 -4.50 15.73 9.61
C ARG A 24 -5.29 16.83 8.91
N GLU A 25 -5.41 16.69 7.59
CA GLU A 25 -6.17 17.59 6.73
C GLU A 25 -7.38 16.84 6.15
N ASP A 26 -8.38 17.59 5.69
CA ASP A 26 -9.49 17.02 4.95
C ASP A 26 -8.98 16.56 3.58
N VAL A 27 -8.94 15.24 3.39
CA VAL A 27 -8.50 14.58 2.16
C VAL A 27 -9.69 13.93 1.46
N ASP A 28 -9.67 13.92 0.14
CA ASP A 28 -10.64 13.19 -0.67
C ASP A 28 -10.16 11.74 -0.89
N PHE A 29 -10.75 10.81 -0.13
CA PHE A 29 -10.43 9.38 -0.22
C PHE A 29 -10.79 8.78 -1.58
N GLU A 30 -11.81 9.29 -2.27
CA GLU A 30 -12.19 8.81 -3.60
C GLU A 30 -11.16 9.26 -4.64
N GLU A 31 -10.69 10.50 -4.54
CA GLU A 31 -9.60 11.01 -5.38
C GLU A 31 -8.30 10.23 -5.16
N ILE A 32 -7.95 9.92 -3.91
CA ILE A 32 -6.77 9.10 -3.58
C ILE A 32 -6.90 7.70 -4.20
N ALA A 33 -8.05 7.04 -4.01
CA ALA A 33 -8.31 5.72 -4.58
C ALA A 33 -8.19 5.73 -6.12
N LYS A 34 -8.77 6.74 -6.76
CA LYS A 34 -8.68 6.95 -8.21
C LYS A 34 -7.23 7.14 -8.67
N ASN A 35 -6.49 8.02 -8.01
CA ASN A 35 -5.09 8.30 -8.37
C ASN A 35 -4.19 7.06 -8.17
N ALA A 36 -4.43 6.28 -7.12
CA ALA A 36 -3.73 5.02 -6.88
C ALA A 36 -4.02 3.98 -7.98
N TYR A 37 -5.29 3.84 -8.38
CA TYR A 37 -5.72 2.97 -9.46
C TYR A 37 -5.10 3.37 -10.81
N GLU A 38 -5.04 4.66 -11.13
CA GLU A 38 -4.40 5.14 -12.35
C GLU A 38 -2.87 5.00 -12.29
N GLY A 39 -2.25 5.25 -11.14
CA GLY A 39 -0.81 5.03 -10.92
C GLY A 39 -0.40 3.56 -11.10
N TYR A 40 -1.26 2.63 -10.70
CA TYR A 40 -1.07 1.21 -11.01
C TYR A 40 -0.96 0.95 -12.52
N LYS A 41 -1.86 1.54 -13.33
CA LYS A 41 -1.84 1.36 -14.79
C LYS A 41 -0.59 1.97 -15.42
N LYS A 42 -0.09 3.07 -14.85
CA LYS A 42 1.07 3.81 -15.37
C LYS A 42 2.40 3.09 -15.10
N VAL A 43 2.60 2.60 -13.88
CA VAL A 43 3.89 2.04 -13.44
C VAL A 43 3.71 0.74 -12.66
N GLY A 44 2.79 0.71 -11.70
CA GLY A 44 2.53 -0.48 -10.89
C GLY A 44 2.04 -0.15 -9.48
N CYS A 45 1.81 -1.19 -8.69
CA CYS A 45 1.09 -1.08 -7.41
C CYS A 45 1.82 -0.18 -6.40
N GLU A 46 3.14 -0.33 -6.26
CA GLU A 46 3.95 0.45 -5.30
C GLU A 46 3.94 1.94 -5.64
N PHE A 47 4.12 2.25 -6.94
CA PHE A 47 4.02 3.61 -7.46
C PHE A 47 2.65 4.22 -7.19
N GLY A 48 1.57 3.49 -7.47
CA GLY A 48 0.20 3.97 -7.27
C GLY A 48 -0.08 4.36 -5.82
N VAL A 49 0.30 3.51 -4.87
CA VAL A 49 0.12 3.80 -3.43
C VAL A 49 0.99 5.00 -3.00
N ILE A 50 2.29 4.98 -3.29
CA ILE A 50 3.20 6.03 -2.84
C ILE A 50 2.78 7.40 -3.40
N THR A 51 2.55 7.49 -4.71
CA THR A 51 2.30 8.78 -5.36
C THR A 51 0.94 9.38 -5.00
N SER A 52 -0.11 8.56 -4.91
CA SER A 52 -1.45 9.05 -4.55
C SER A 52 -1.52 9.59 -3.13
N VAL A 53 -1.00 8.84 -2.15
CA VAL A 53 -1.02 9.25 -0.74
C VAL A 53 -0.07 10.42 -0.49
N SER A 54 1.12 10.41 -1.11
CA SER A 54 2.08 11.52 -0.94
C SER A 54 1.55 12.81 -1.54
N ALA A 55 0.90 12.75 -2.71
CA ALA A 55 0.26 13.92 -3.31
C ALA A 55 -0.86 14.48 -2.43
N ALA A 56 -1.71 13.62 -1.87
CA ALA A 56 -2.80 14.04 -1.00
C ALA A 56 -2.33 14.67 0.31
N LEU A 57 -1.15 14.29 0.80
CA LEU A 57 -0.55 14.81 2.03
C LEU A 57 0.50 15.91 1.79
N GLY A 58 0.74 16.30 0.54
CA GLY A 58 1.77 17.29 0.20
C GLY A 58 3.19 16.85 0.55
N ILE A 59 3.45 15.54 0.61
CA ILE A 59 4.77 15.00 0.96
C ILE A 59 5.61 14.84 -0.30
N ASP A 60 6.83 15.36 -0.27
CA ASP A 60 7.81 15.10 -1.32
C ASP A 60 8.50 13.73 -1.12
N ILE A 61 8.26 12.84 -2.08
CA ILE A 61 8.98 11.57 -2.24
C ILE A 61 9.07 11.22 -3.72
N ASP A 62 10.30 11.13 -4.21
CA ASP A 62 10.59 10.67 -5.56
C ASP A 62 10.57 9.14 -5.64
N PHE A 63 9.77 8.59 -6.54
CA PHE A 63 9.69 7.15 -6.75
C PHE A 63 11.00 6.58 -7.32
N GLU A 64 11.78 7.33 -8.11
CA GLU A 64 13.09 6.89 -8.57
C GLU A 64 14.04 6.67 -7.39
N LYS A 65 14.05 7.62 -6.43
CA LYS A 65 14.79 7.47 -5.17
C LYS A 65 14.33 6.24 -4.37
N VAL A 66 13.02 5.98 -4.30
CA VAL A 66 12.49 4.76 -3.64
C VAL A 66 13.05 3.50 -4.31
N MET A 67 13.12 3.47 -5.63
CA MET A 67 13.66 2.34 -6.39
C MET A 67 15.18 2.17 -6.23
N GLU A 68 15.94 3.25 -6.10
CA GLU A 68 17.37 3.18 -5.77
C GLU A 68 17.59 2.61 -4.36
N ILE A 69 16.87 3.11 -3.35
CA ILE A 69 16.94 2.58 -1.98
C ILE A 69 16.58 1.08 -1.94
N LYS A 70 15.60 0.67 -2.76
CA LYS A 70 15.13 -0.72 -2.82
C LYS A 70 16.22 -1.72 -3.21
N LYS A 71 17.24 -1.29 -3.97
CA LYS A 71 18.39 -2.13 -4.37
C LYS A 71 19.29 -2.46 -3.19
N GLU A 72 19.35 -1.57 -2.20
CA GLU A 72 20.22 -1.66 -1.03
C GLU A 72 19.49 -2.17 0.22
N LEU A 73 18.23 -2.61 0.10
CA LEU A 73 17.46 -3.07 1.25
C LEU A 73 18.15 -4.26 1.95
N PRO A 74 18.24 -4.25 3.29
CA PRO A 74 18.78 -5.37 4.05
C PRO A 74 18.09 -6.71 3.76
N PHE A 75 16.78 -6.66 3.45
CA PHE A 75 15.99 -7.85 3.10
C PHE A 75 15.20 -7.65 1.80
N LYS A 76 15.15 -8.68 0.95
CA LYS A 76 14.47 -8.59 -0.35
C LYS A 76 12.94 -8.62 -0.18
N TRP A 77 12.27 -7.52 -0.56
CA TRP A 77 10.81 -7.42 -0.64
C TRP A 77 10.21 -7.84 -1.99
N GLY A 78 11.01 -8.28 -2.97
CA GLY A 78 10.55 -8.49 -4.36
C GLY A 78 9.39 -9.47 -4.58
N ALA A 79 9.05 -10.30 -3.58
CA ALA A 79 7.90 -11.20 -3.62
C ALA A 79 6.64 -10.64 -2.92
N VAL A 80 6.77 -9.59 -2.11
CA VAL A 80 5.65 -8.95 -1.40
C VAL A 80 4.78 -8.17 -2.39
N CYS A 81 3.47 -8.09 -2.13
CA CYS A 81 2.56 -7.27 -2.90
C CYS A 81 3.03 -5.81 -2.95
N GLY A 82 3.22 -5.26 -4.15
CA GLY A 82 3.76 -3.92 -4.33
C GLY A 82 2.90 -2.82 -3.70
N ALA A 83 1.58 -2.99 -3.64
CA ALA A 83 0.72 -2.02 -2.95
C ALA A 83 1.06 -1.96 -1.45
N VAL A 84 1.30 -3.12 -0.84
CA VAL A 84 1.64 -3.25 0.59
C VAL A 84 3.06 -2.72 0.86
N THR A 85 4.03 -2.94 -0.04
CA THR A 85 5.35 -2.31 0.13
C THR A 85 5.31 -0.79 -0.02
N GLY A 86 4.42 -0.27 -0.88
CA GLY A 86 4.15 1.17 -0.95
C GLY A 86 3.65 1.73 0.38
N ALA A 87 2.75 1.01 1.06
CA ALA A 87 2.30 1.36 2.40
C ALA A 87 3.44 1.36 3.42
N PHE A 88 4.32 0.34 3.39
CA PHE A 88 5.49 0.29 4.29
C PHE A 88 6.44 1.49 4.11
N VAL A 89 6.67 1.91 2.86
CA VAL A 89 7.46 3.13 2.58
C VAL A 89 6.78 4.34 3.20
N LEU A 90 5.48 4.53 3.00
CA LEU A 90 4.76 5.67 3.58
C LEU A 90 4.77 5.66 5.12
N PHE A 91 4.53 4.50 5.74
CA PHE A 91 4.63 4.35 7.19
C PHE A 91 6.03 4.71 7.70
N SER A 92 7.08 4.28 6.99
CA SER A 92 8.46 4.61 7.36
C SER A 92 8.77 6.09 7.32
N LEU A 93 8.02 6.89 6.56
CA LEU A 93 8.19 8.34 6.50
C LEU A 93 7.30 9.10 7.46
N LEU A 94 6.12 8.55 7.80
CA LEU A 94 5.04 9.34 8.41
C LEU A 94 4.70 8.95 9.84
N LEU A 95 5.06 7.74 10.28
CA LEU A 95 4.76 7.27 11.63
C LEU A 95 5.96 7.41 12.56
N GLU A 96 5.73 7.32 13.86
CA GLU A 96 6.82 7.05 14.79
C GLU A 96 7.35 5.62 14.59
N GLU A 97 8.64 5.38 14.82
CA GLU A 97 9.24 4.05 14.67
C GLU A 97 8.56 3.02 15.59
N SER A 98 8.09 3.45 16.76
CA SER A 98 7.31 2.63 17.70
C SER A 98 5.99 2.11 17.11
N ASP A 99 5.45 2.74 16.07
CA ASP A 99 4.20 2.35 15.43
C ASP A 99 4.39 1.45 14.20
N PHE A 100 5.63 1.24 13.74
CA PHE A 100 5.91 0.51 12.49
C PHE A 100 5.35 -0.91 12.50
N GLU A 101 5.58 -1.64 13.58
CA GLU A 101 5.13 -3.02 13.72
C GLU A 101 3.60 -3.13 13.69
N GLU A 102 2.91 -2.27 14.43
CA GLU A 102 1.44 -2.29 14.46
C GLU A 102 0.85 -1.90 13.10
N ALA A 103 1.34 -0.83 12.47
CA ALA A 103 0.88 -0.37 11.17
C ALA A 103 1.10 -1.43 10.08
N ALA A 104 2.28 -2.06 10.06
CA ALA A 104 2.59 -3.15 9.13
C ALA A 104 1.67 -4.36 9.35
N LYS A 105 1.38 -4.74 10.60
CA LYS A 105 0.40 -5.82 10.89
C LYS A 105 -0.99 -5.46 10.41
N LYS A 106 -1.46 -4.23 10.66
CA LYS A 106 -2.79 -3.76 10.25
C LYS A 106 -2.97 -3.83 8.74
N ILE A 107 -2.04 -3.26 7.95
CA ILE A 107 -2.18 -3.27 6.49
C ILE A 107 -2.05 -4.67 5.90
N ILE A 108 -1.20 -5.52 6.47
CA ILE A 108 -1.07 -6.93 6.07
C ILE A 108 -2.36 -7.70 6.35
N LYS A 109 -2.93 -7.51 7.53
CA LYS A 109 -4.21 -8.13 7.91
C LYS A 109 -5.32 -7.69 6.97
N PHE A 110 -5.44 -6.38 6.72
CA PHE A 110 -6.41 -5.83 5.78
C PHE A 110 -6.25 -6.45 4.38
N HIS A 111 -5.03 -6.48 3.83
CA HIS A 111 -4.76 -7.08 2.52
C HIS A 111 -5.10 -8.58 2.47
N ASN A 112 -4.74 -9.33 3.52
CA ASN A 112 -4.83 -10.79 3.50
C ASN A 112 -6.24 -11.30 3.77
N GLU A 113 -6.95 -10.69 4.71
CA GLU A 113 -8.20 -11.22 5.26
C GLU A 113 -9.44 -10.55 4.64
N THR A 114 -9.34 -9.32 4.16
CA THR A 114 -10.48 -8.60 3.58
C THR A 114 -10.81 -9.16 2.19
N PRO A 115 -12.10 -9.41 1.86
CA PRO A 115 -12.52 -9.73 0.50
C PRO A 115 -12.36 -8.53 -0.46
N LEU A 116 -11.16 -8.33 -0.98
CA LEU A 116 -10.82 -7.26 -1.93
C LEU A 116 -11.04 -7.69 -3.40
N PRO A 117 -11.30 -6.76 -4.33
CA PRO A 117 -11.28 -5.29 -4.16
C PRO A 117 -12.62 -4.62 -3.79
N HIS A 118 -12.59 -3.46 -3.15
CA HIS A 118 -13.76 -2.62 -2.87
C HIS A 118 -13.95 -1.49 -3.89
N TYR A 119 -12.86 -0.85 -4.31
CA TYR A 119 -12.88 0.20 -5.33
C TYR A 119 -13.51 -0.29 -6.66
N GLY A 120 -14.38 0.55 -7.24
CA GLY A 120 -15.18 0.20 -8.42
C GLY A 120 -14.39 0.07 -9.73
N GLY A 121 -13.20 0.67 -9.81
CA GLY A 121 -12.35 0.65 -11.00
C GLY A 121 -13.08 1.15 -12.24
N ASN A 122 -12.93 0.43 -13.36
CA ASN A 122 -13.58 0.77 -14.63
C ASN A 122 -15.05 0.31 -14.76
N GLY A 123 -15.70 -0.09 -13.66
CA GLY A 123 -17.09 -0.58 -13.67
C GLY A 123 -17.25 -2.05 -14.07
N THR A 124 -16.18 -2.74 -14.51
CA THR A 124 -16.24 -4.18 -14.77
C THR A 124 -16.52 -4.96 -13.48
N ALA A 125 -17.30 -6.04 -13.55
CA ALA A 125 -17.51 -6.93 -12.42
C ALA A 125 -16.24 -7.74 -12.12
N VAL A 126 -15.58 -7.42 -11.00
CA VAL A 126 -14.42 -8.14 -10.48
C VAL A 126 -14.80 -8.79 -9.16
N PRO A 127 -14.80 -10.14 -9.06
CA PRO A 127 -15.13 -10.82 -7.82
C PRO A 127 -14.18 -10.47 -6.68
N LYS A 128 -14.75 -10.34 -5.48
CA LYS A 128 -14.02 -10.12 -4.23
C LYS A 128 -13.54 -11.45 -3.66
N ALA A 129 -12.30 -11.53 -3.19
CA ALA A 129 -11.83 -12.65 -2.40
C ALA A 129 -10.61 -12.26 -1.56
N SER A 130 -10.50 -12.83 -0.36
CA SER A 130 -9.33 -12.61 0.52
C SER A 130 -8.07 -13.19 -0.13
N ALA A 131 -6.94 -12.48 0.03
CA ALA A 131 -5.66 -12.88 -0.58
C ALA A 131 -4.97 -14.03 0.16
N ASP A 132 -5.20 -14.15 1.47
CA ASP A 132 -4.59 -15.11 2.42
C ASP A 132 -3.05 -15.14 2.43
N SER A 133 -2.39 -14.21 1.73
CA SER A 133 -0.94 -14.11 1.66
C SER A 133 -0.53 -12.73 1.23
N ILE A 134 0.49 -12.18 1.88
CA ILE A 134 1.13 -10.93 1.50
C ILE A 134 1.95 -11.06 0.22
N LEU A 135 2.28 -12.29 -0.18
CA LEU A 135 3.10 -12.55 -1.36
C LEU A 135 2.26 -12.34 -2.61
N CYS A 136 2.75 -11.51 -3.54
CA CYS A 136 2.01 -11.07 -4.72
C CYS A 136 1.50 -12.25 -5.55
N ARG A 137 2.38 -13.23 -5.82
CA ARG A 137 2.03 -14.44 -6.57
C ARG A 137 0.94 -15.25 -5.87
N ASP A 138 1.05 -15.46 -4.56
CA ASP A 138 0.11 -16.29 -3.83
C ASP A 138 -1.23 -15.58 -3.64
N SER A 139 -1.24 -14.27 -3.41
CA SER A 139 -2.45 -13.42 -3.44
C SER A 139 -3.23 -13.61 -4.74
N ILE A 140 -2.55 -13.57 -5.89
CA ILE A 140 -3.17 -13.79 -7.21
C ILE A 140 -3.67 -15.23 -7.38
N LEU A 141 -2.88 -16.23 -6.96
CA LEU A 141 -3.26 -17.63 -7.09
C LEU A 141 -4.44 -18.00 -6.19
N ASN A 142 -4.49 -17.47 -4.96
CA ASN A 142 -5.60 -17.69 -4.04
C ASN A 142 -6.89 -17.04 -4.56
N TRP A 143 -6.82 -15.81 -5.07
CA TRP A 143 -7.95 -15.17 -5.73
C TRP A 143 -8.43 -15.95 -6.96
N THR A 144 -7.50 -16.43 -7.79
CA THR A 144 -7.82 -17.31 -8.95
C THR A 144 -8.58 -18.56 -8.51
N ARG A 145 -8.10 -19.26 -7.47
CA ARG A 145 -8.73 -20.49 -6.96
C ARG A 145 -10.13 -20.25 -6.42
N LYS A 146 -10.34 -19.13 -5.71
CA LYS A 146 -11.63 -18.81 -5.08
C LYS A 146 -12.68 -18.33 -6.08
N THR A 147 -12.26 -17.68 -7.16
CA THR A 147 -13.16 -17.02 -8.12
C THR A 147 -13.32 -17.79 -9.43
N GLY A 148 -12.44 -18.75 -9.70
CA GLY A 148 -12.36 -19.44 -10.97
C GLY A 148 -11.77 -18.59 -12.12
N ILE A 149 -11.36 -17.34 -11.86
CA ILE A 149 -10.82 -16.45 -12.90
C ILE A 149 -9.34 -16.76 -13.16
N PRO A 150 -8.91 -17.04 -14.41
CA PRO A 150 -7.52 -17.38 -14.70
C PRO A 150 -6.53 -16.25 -14.40
N VAL A 151 -5.30 -16.60 -13.99
CA VAL A 151 -4.19 -15.66 -13.71
C VAL A 151 -3.87 -14.71 -14.88
N ARG A 152 -4.03 -15.20 -16.12
CA ARG A 152 -3.78 -14.43 -17.35
C ARG A 152 -4.99 -13.60 -17.80
N SER A 153 -6.11 -13.65 -17.07
CA SER A 153 -7.29 -12.83 -17.37
C SER A 153 -6.98 -11.34 -17.19
N PRO A 154 -7.49 -10.46 -18.07
CA PRO A 154 -7.47 -9.00 -17.84
C PRO A 154 -8.10 -8.61 -16.50
N LEU A 155 -9.09 -9.39 -16.01
CA LEU A 155 -9.73 -9.17 -14.70
C LEU A 155 -8.75 -9.28 -13.54
N ARG A 156 -7.68 -10.08 -13.67
CA ARG A 156 -6.62 -10.16 -12.65
C ARG A 156 -5.84 -8.84 -12.58
N SER A 157 -5.53 -8.24 -13.72
CA SER A 157 -4.86 -6.94 -13.78
C SER A 157 -5.75 -5.84 -13.21
N GLU A 158 -7.02 -5.83 -13.58
CA GLU A 158 -8.02 -4.90 -13.03
C GLU A 158 -8.17 -5.06 -11.52
N ARG A 159 -8.21 -6.31 -11.00
CA ARG A 159 -8.20 -6.61 -9.56
C ARG A 159 -6.97 -6.00 -8.87
N CYS A 160 -5.77 -6.18 -9.42
CA CYS A 160 -4.55 -5.59 -8.85
C CYS A 160 -4.60 -4.06 -8.79
N GLY A 161 -5.14 -3.41 -9.82
CA GLY A 161 -5.35 -1.96 -9.81
C GLY A 161 -6.30 -1.52 -8.71
N ARG A 162 -7.44 -2.20 -8.56
CA ARG A 162 -8.42 -1.85 -7.52
C ARG A 162 -7.90 -2.13 -6.10
N VAL A 163 -7.18 -3.24 -5.91
CA VAL A 163 -6.48 -3.52 -4.64
C VAL A 163 -5.45 -2.43 -4.34
N THR A 164 -4.77 -1.87 -5.35
CA THR A 164 -3.85 -0.74 -5.16
C THR A 164 -4.59 0.48 -4.59
N ALA A 165 -5.79 0.77 -5.09
CA ALA A 165 -6.65 1.82 -4.57
C ALA A 165 -7.11 1.57 -3.13
N ASP A 166 -7.60 0.35 -2.85
CA ASP A 166 -8.05 -0.02 -1.49
C ASP A 166 -6.90 0.08 -0.48
N ILE A 167 -5.69 -0.34 -0.87
CA ILE A 167 -4.51 -0.25 -0.01
C ILE A 167 -4.06 1.20 0.19
N ALA A 168 -4.16 2.07 -0.81
CA ALA A 168 -3.83 3.49 -0.64
C ALA A 168 -4.75 4.16 0.40
N VAL A 169 -6.06 3.90 0.30
CA VAL A 169 -7.06 4.38 1.26
C VAL A 169 -6.78 3.85 2.67
N GLU A 170 -6.56 2.54 2.81
CA GLU A 170 -6.31 1.94 4.11
C GLU A 170 -4.98 2.39 4.72
N THR A 171 -3.96 2.62 3.91
CA THR A 171 -2.68 3.19 4.35
C THR A 171 -2.92 4.55 5.01
N LEU A 172 -3.75 5.40 4.40
CA LEU A 172 -4.06 6.71 4.95
C LEU A 172 -4.89 6.65 6.22
N ASN A 173 -5.87 5.73 6.29
CA ASN A 173 -6.63 5.47 7.52
C ASN A 173 -5.69 5.11 8.68
N ILE A 174 -4.79 4.15 8.48
CA ILE A 174 -3.82 3.72 9.50
C ILE A 174 -2.90 4.88 9.92
N ILE A 175 -2.50 5.75 8.97
CA ILE A 175 -1.71 6.95 9.30
C ILE A 175 -2.51 7.91 10.17
N PHE A 176 -3.75 8.22 9.79
CA PHE A 176 -4.61 9.15 10.52
C PHE A 176 -5.06 8.65 11.89
N GLU A 177 -5.13 7.33 12.11
CA GLU A 177 -5.32 6.73 13.44
C GLU A 177 -4.16 7.03 14.39
N LYS A 178 -2.95 7.21 13.87
CA LYS A 178 -1.73 7.44 14.64
C LYS A 178 -1.38 8.92 14.81
N LEU A 179 -2.01 9.80 14.03
CA LEU A 179 -1.84 11.24 14.21
C LEU A 179 -2.69 11.75 15.39
N PRO A 180 -2.15 12.63 16.24
CA PRO A 180 -2.94 13.29 17.27
C PRO A 180 -4.06 14.11 16.60
N VAL A 181 -5.29 13.95 17.09
CA VAL A 181 -6.40 14.81 16.67
C VAL A 181 -6.05 16.24 17.09
N SER A 182 -5.90 17.14 16.12
CA SER A 182 -5.73 18.55 16.41
C SER A 182 -7.05 19.06 16.99
N ILE A 183 -7.13 19.18 18.31
CA ILE A 183 -8.25 19.87 18.96
C ILE A 183 -8.02 21.35 18.71
N SER A 184 -8.81 21.93 17.81
CA SER A 184 -8.94 23.39 17.71
C SER A 184 -9.60 23.86 19.01
N LEU A 185 -8.85 24.55 19.87
CA LEU A 185 -9.39 25.30 21.01
C LEU A 185 -10.02 26.61 20.52
#